data_AF-A0A026WCP9-F1
#
_entry.id   AF-A0A026WCP9-F1
#
_cell.length_a   1.000
_cell.length_b   1.000
_cell.length_c   1.000
_cell.angle_alpha   90.00
_cell.angle_beta   90.00
_cell.angle_gamma   90.00
#
_symmetry.space_group_name_H-M   'P 1'
#
loop_
_entity.id
_entity.type
_entity.pdbx_description
1 polymer ?
#
loop_
_entity_poly.entity_id
_entity_poly.type
_entity_poly.pdbx_seq_one_letter_code
_entity_poly.pdbx_strand_id
1 'polypeptide(L)'
;KKIFNPAETERVIHNIQNTKFSIFIDETSDLTNEKWMTFFVRYVDSESLDVRSQLVKLIDIDARDCSAEKLFNAFQSEMYKFQIPFTNILSLSCDNASVTGKHVSFNLFNFFNAFFQAHETRIHLLHSKSVNFLLQISKHFLKPEALNHLLTNITFSDQINHKSINDINLGFDCEEYLHDLAKQGHADVIQNIRENCTQFYVTAAEEIRKRLPVNDKFLYKLQVFKPDIVLFENNRETSFIDVSFVSKSLGGFDEDGSRFLQVYLNENGLKEEWLVLYHDFTVDEKQNLSKLNFDNMWKTILNIIQ
;
A
#
# COMPACT_ATOMS: atom_id res chain seq x y z
N LYS A 1 18.04 -31.28 -12.11
CA LYS A 1 18.39 -31.63 -10.71
C LYS A 1 19.03 -30.42 -10.04
N LYS A 2 18.27 -29.61 -9.29
CA LYS A 2 18.81 -28.49 -8.49
C LYS A 2 19.35 -29.09 -7.17
N ILE A 3 20.61 -28.79 -6.82
CA ILE A 3 21.33 -29.45 -5.72
C ILE A 3 21.08 -28.66 -4.43
N PHE A 4 20.09 -29.09 -3.65
CA PHE A 4 20.04 -28.80 -2.22
C PHE A 4 20.76 -29.93 -1.47
N ASN A 5 21.52 -29.60 -0.42
CA ASN A 5 22.11 -30.62 0.44
C ASN A 5 20.98 -31.32 1.22
N PRO A 6 20.72 -32.63 1.01
CA PRO A 6 19.58 -33.29 1.64
C PRO A 6 19.62 -33.22 3.17
N ALA A 7 20.82 -33.32 3.75
CA ALA A 7 21.02 -33.23 5.21
C ALA A 7 20.65 -31.84 5.78
N GLU A 8 20.87 -30.76 5.02
CA GLU A 8 20.43 -29.43 5.43
C GLU A 8 18.91 -29.31 5.33
N THR A 9 18.30 -29.76 4.23
CA THR A 9 16.83 -29.76 4.07
C THR A 9 16.14 -30.56 5.18
N GLU A 10 16.64 -31.75 5.51
CA GLU A 10 16.17 -32.57 6.63
C GLU A 10 16.29 -31.84 7.98
N ARG A 11 17.40 -31.13 8.21
CA ARG A 11 17.60 -30.29 9.42
C ARG A 11 16.64 -29.11 9.49
N VAL A 12 16.33 -28.45 8.37
CA VAL A 12 15.31 -27.37 8.34
C VAL A 12 13.94 -27.95 8.69
N ILE A 13 13.56 -29.07 8.07
CA ILE A 13 12.28 -29.75 8.30
C ILE A 13 12.15 -30.17 9.77
N HIS A 14 13.18 -30.78 10.35
CA HIS A 14 13.18 -31.17 11.76
C HIS A 14 12.98 -29.98 12.70
N ASN A 15 13.63 -28.84 12.42
CA ASN A 15 13.43 -27.63 13.20
C ASN A 15 11.97 -27.13 13.11
N ILE A 16 11.40 -26.96 11.91
CA ILE A 16 10.04 -26.40 11.74
C ILE A 16 8.90 -27.37 12.13
N GLN A 17 9.18 -28.69 12.21
CA GLN A 17 8.29 -29.66 12.85
C GLN A 17 8.14 -29.42 14.36
N ASN A 18 9.22 -28.99 15.03
CA ASN A 18 9.29 -28.92 16.50
C ASN A 18 9.27 -27.49 17.05
N THR A 19 9.45 -26.47 16.21
CA THR A 19 9.49 -25.05 16.58
C THR A 19 8.42 -24.25 15.86
N LYS A 20 8.15 -23.04 16.37
CA LYS A 20 7.26 -22.07 15.73
C LYS A 20 8.05 -21.26 14.69
N PHE A 21 7.47 -21.03 13.52
CA PHE A 21 8.17 -20.41 12.39
C PHE A 21 7.26 -19.50 11.56
N SER A 22 7.87 -18.53 10.87
CA SER A 22 7.23 -17.70 9.84
C SER A 22 7.51 -18.27 8.45
N ILE A 23 6.55 -18.14 7.54
CA ILE A 23 6.69 -18.56 6.15
C ILE A 23 6.74 -17.34 5.23
N PHE A 24 7.61 -17.42 4.22
CA PHE A 24 7.66 -16.55 3.08
C PHE A 24 7.36 -17.39 1.83
N ILE A 25 6.30 -17.01 1.12
CA ILE A 25 5.86 -17.61 -0.13
C ILE A 25 6.02 -16.55 -1.22
N ASP A 26 6.71 -16.89 -2.29
CA ASP A 26 6.99 -15.98 -3.41
C ASP A 26 6.74 -16.75 -4.71
N GLU A 27 5.97 -16.20 -5.64
CA GLU A 27 5.83 -16.78 -6.99
C GLU A 27 7.00 -16.31 -7.86
N THR A 28 7.84 -17.25 -8.29
CA THR A 28 8.97 -16.96 -9.17
C THR A 28 8.83 -17.71 -10.50
N SER A 29 9.20 -17.07 -11.60
CA SER A 29 9.16 -17.61 -12.95
C SER A 29 10.52 -17.48 -13.63
N ASP A 30 10.82 -18.36 -14.58
CA ASP A 30 11.98 -18.22 -15.46
C ASP A 30 11.61 -17.81 -16.89
N LEU A 31 12.64 -17.70 -17.73
CA LEU A 31 12.53 -17.38 -19.15
C LEU A 31 11.87 -18.50 -19.99
N THR A 32 11.51 -19.65 -19.40
CA THR A 32 10.93 -20.81 -20.09
C THR A 32 9.43 -20.99 -19.80
N ASN A 33 8.81 -20.06 -19.05
CA ASN A 33 7.45 -20.15 -18.50
C ASN A 33 7.26 -21.28 -17.47
N GLU A 34 8.33 -21.84 -16.89
CA GLU A 34 8.21 -22.64 -15.67
C GLU A 34 7.99 -21.68 -14.48
N LYS A 35 7.07 -22.06 -13.57
CA LYS A 35 6.74 -21.31 -12.35
C LYS A 35 7.00 -22.15 -11.11
N TRP A 36 7.52 -21.51 -10.08
CA TRP A 36 7.75 -22.11 -8.77
C TRP A 36 7.18 -21.24 -7.66
N MET A 37 6.68 -21.92 -6.63
CA MET A 37 6.48 -21.34 -5.31
C MET A 37 7.78 -21.50 -4.52
N THR A 38 8.30 -20.43 -3.93
CA THR A 38 9.28 -20.58 -2.86
C THR A 38 8.55 -21.01 -1.58
N PHE A 39 9.04 -22.08 -0.93
CA PHE A 39 8.69 -22.40 0.45
C PHE A 39 9.89 -22.03 1.31
N PHE A 40 9.94 -20.78 1.71
CA PHE A 40 11.02 -20.21 2.51
C PHE A 40 10.53 -19.97 3.95
N VAL A 41 11.37 -20.22 4.94
CA VAL A 41 10.98 -20.17 6.36
C VAL A 41 11.97 -19.34 7.18
N ARG A 42 11.46 -18.73 8.26
CA ARG A 42 12.27 -18.11 9.30
C ARG A 42 11.88 -18.68 10.66
N TYR A 43 12.85 -19.23 11.37
CA TYR A 43 12.65 -19.95 12.63
C TYR A 43 13.81 -19.68 13.60
N VAL A 44 13.64 -20.06 14.87
CA VAL A 44 14.73 -20.08 15.85
C VAL A 44 15.32 -21.48 15.86
N ASP A 45 16.61 -21.59 15.52
CA ASP A 45 17.33 -22.86 15.51
C ASP A 45 17.51 -23.36 16.95
N SER A 46 17.02 -24.55 17.28
CA SER A 46 17.01 -25.04 18.66
C SER A 46 18.40 -25.32 19.24
N GLU A 47 19.38 -25.59 18.36
CA GLU A 47 20.76 -25.87 18.74
C GLU A 47 21.58 -24.59 19.01
N SER A 48 21.52 -23.61 18.10
CA SER A 48 22.31 -22.36 18.26
C SER A 48 21.55 -21.19 18.89
N LEU A 49 20.23 -21.30 19.04
CA LEU A 49 19.30 -20.24 19.46
C LEU A 49 19.29 -19.00 18.53
N ASP A 50 19.90 -19.10 17.34
CA ASP A 50 19.88 -18.03 16.34
C ASP A 50 18.61 -18.05 15.49
N VAL A 51 18.18 -16.87 15.07
CA VAL A 51 17.12 -16.72 14.06
C VAL A 51 17.70 -17.01 12.68
N ARG A 52 17.27 -18.12 12.07
CA ARG A 52 17.70 -18.53 10.71
C ARG A 52 16.58 -18.33 9.70
N SER A 53 16.96 -17.94 8.49
CA SER A 53 16.09 -17.77 7.32
C SER A 53 16.58 -18.69 6.21
N GLN A 54 15.80 -19.69 5.81
CA GLN A 54 16.25 -20.77 4.92
C GLN A 54 15.15 -21.22 3.94
N LEU A 55 15.58 -21.64 2.75
CA LEU A 55 14.69 -22.21 1.73
C LEU A 55 14.47 -23.70 2.02
N VAL A 56 13.23 -24.11 2.28
CA VAL A 56 12.87 -25.53 2.44
C VAL A 56 12.83 -26.20 1.07
N LYS A 57 12.10 -25.58 0.12
CA LYS A 57 11.84 -26.15 -1.20
C LYS A 57 11.43 -25.09 -2.22
N LEU A 58 11.70 -25.36 -3.50
CA LEU A 58 10.97 -24.77 -4.63
C LEU A 58 9.90 -25.79 -5.04
N ILE A 59 8.63 -25.39 -5.00
CA ILE A 59 7.49 -26.23 -5.37
C ILE A 59 7.12 -25.88 -6.82
N ASP A 60 7.16 -26.84 -7.73
CA ASP A 60 6.75 -26.64 -9.12
C ASP A 60 5.23 -26.33 -9.18
N ILE A 61 4.84 -25.27 -9.90
CA ILE A 61 3.44 -24.88 -10.14
C ILE A 61 3.12 -25.01 -11.64
N ASP A 62 1.90 -25.43 -11.98
CA ASP A 62 1.42 -25.31 -13.36
C ASP A 62 1.20 -23.83 -13.70
N ALA A 63 2.02 -23.30 -14.61
CA ALA A 63 1.96 -21.89 -15.04
C ALA A 63 0.65 -21.50 -15.72
N ARG A 64 -0.22 -22.46 -16.05
CA ARG A 64 -1.55 -22.24 -16.65
C ARG A 64 -2.66 -22.00 -15.63
N ASP A 65 -2.46 -22.36 -14.35
CA ASP A 65 -3.45 -22.22 -13.28
C ASP A 65 -2.75 -21.92 -11.94
N CYS A 66 -2.47 -20.64 -11.71
CA CYS A 66 -1.88 -20.11 -10.47
C CYS A 66 -2.96 -19.60 -9.50
N SER A 67 -4.15 -20.20 -9.51
CA SER A 67 -5.25 -19.80 -8.61
C SER A 67 -4.94 -20.11 -7.14
N ALA A 68 -5.57 -19.35 -6.23
CA ALA A 68 -5.36 -19.47 -4.78
C ALA A 68 -5.50 -20.90 -4.25
N GLU A 69 -6.49 -21.62 -4.76
CA GLU A 69 -6.76 -23.00 -4.38
C GLU A 69 -5.62 -23.95 -4.82
N LYS A 70 -5.08 -23.79 -6.04
CA LYS A 70 -3.94 -24.59 -6.51
C LYS A 70 -2.67 -24.29 -5.75
N LEU A 71 -2.38 -23.01 -5.51
CA LEU A 71 -1.22 -22.57 -4.73
C LEU A 71 -1.29 -23.12 -3.29
N PHE A 72 -2.45 -23.01 -2.64
CA PHE A 72 -2.67 -23.58 -1.32
C PHE A 72 -2.56 -25.11 -1.31
N ASN A 73 -3.19 -25.81 -2.28
CA ASN A 73 -3.14 -27.27 -2.36
C ASN A 73 -1.72 -27.80 -2.63
N ALA A 74 -0.91 -27.09 -3.41
CA ALA A 74 0.49 -27.42 -3.64
C ALA A 74 1.31 -27.26 -2.35
N PHE A 75 1.18 -26.13 -1.66
CA PHE A 75 1.81 -25.87 -0.37
C PHE A 75 1.37 -26.88 0.71
N GLN A 76 0.07 -27.14 0.83
CA GLN A 76 -0.51 -28.09 1.77
C GLN A 76 -0.02 -29.52 1.52
N SER A 77 0.11 -29.92 0.25
CA SER A 77 0.67 -31.22 -0.11
C SER A 77 2.12 -31.37 0.38
N GLU A 78 2.93 -30.32 0.33
CA GLU A 78 4.30 -30.35 0.86
C GLU A 78 4.35 -30.33 2.40
N MET A 79 3.50 -29.53 3.05
CA MET A 79 3.35 -29.54 4.51
C MET A 79 3.01 -30.94 5.04
N TYR A 80 2.07 -31.65 4.40
CA TYR A 80 1.74 -33.03 4.77
C TYR A 80 2.85 -34.03 4.47
N LYS A 81 3.54 -33.92 3.32
CA LYS A 81 4.71 -34.79 3.00
C LYS A 81 5.83 -34.65 4.02
N PHE A 82 6.08 -33.43 4.49
CA PHE A 82 7.09 -33.14 5.52
C PHE A 82 6.58 -33.29 6.95
N GLN A 83 5.32 -33.70 7.16
CA GLN A 83 4.68 -33.85 8.48
C GLN A 83 4.76 -32.59 9.36
N ILE A 84 4.77 -31.40 8.74
CA ILE A 84 4.89 -30.13 9.45
C ILE A 84 3.49 -29.73 9.97
N PRO A 85 3.30 -29.48 11.28
CA PRO A 85 2.03 -29.01 11.79
C PRO A 85 1.71 -27.59 11.30
N PHE A 86 0.53 -27.38 10.69
CA PHE A 86 0.05 -26.03 10.36
C PHE A 86 -0.03 -25.11 11.59
N THR A 87 -0.27 -25.67 12.77
CA THR A 87 -0.27 -24.95 14.06
C THR A 87 1.10 -24.40 14.48
N ASN A 88 2.19 -24.75 13.78
CA ASN A 88 3.52 -24.18 14.01
C ASN A 88 3.79 -22.90 13.19
N ILE A 89 2.93 -22.58 12.22
CA ILE A 89 3.00 -21.35 11.45
C ILE A 89 2.56 -20.18 12.33
N LEU A 90 3.46 -19.23 12.59
CA LEU A 90 3.18 -17.98 13.31
C LEU A 90 2.63 -16.90 12.38
N SER A 91 3.19 -16.81 11.18
CA SER A 91 2.84 -15.80 10.19
C SER A 91 3.18 -16.26 8.78
N LEU A 92 2.42 -15.73 7.83
CA LEU A 92 2.63 -15.91 6.40
C LEU A 92 2.92 -14.55 5.75
N SER A 93 3.95 -14.51 4.93
CA SER A 93 4.28 -13.40 4.04
C SER A 93 4.20 -13.91 2.61
N CYS A 94 3.35 -13.28 1.79
CA CYS A 94 3.27 -13.55 0.35
C CYS A 94 3.62 -12.29 -0.42
N ASP A 95 4.29 -12.42 -1.56
CA ASP A 95 4.19 -11.39 -2.58
C ASP A 95 2.73 -11.34 -3.11
N ASN A 96 2.26 -10.14 -3.44
CA ASN A 96 0.94 -9.87 -3.99
C ASN A 96 -0.24 -10.64 -3.34
N ALA A 97 -0.54 -10.35 -2.07
CA ALA A 97 -1.55 -11.04 -1.25
C ALA A 97 -3.04 -10.82 -1.67
N SER A 98 -3.36 -10.86 -2.96
CA SER A 98 -4.74 -11.04 -3.47
C SER A 98 -5.25 -12.48 -3.25
N VAL A 99 -4.34 -13.39 -2.94
CA VAL A 99 -4.52 -14.85 -3.03
C VAL A 99 -4.73 -15.53 -1.66
N THR A 100 -4.11 -15.02 -0.59
CA THR A 100 -3.96 -15.73 0.70
C THR A 100 -4.55 -15.04 1.93
N GLY A 101 -5.39 -14.01 1.75
CA GLY A 101 -6.14 -13.45 2.89
C GLY A 101 -7.16 -12.37 2.54
N LYS A 102 -8.44 -12.64 2.81
CA LYS A 102 -9.54 -11.64 2.74
C LYS A 102 -9.48 -10.56 3.84
N HIS A 103 -8.35 -10.40 4.53
CA HIS A 103 -8.21 -9.41 5.58
C HIS A 103 -8.21 -7.99 5.01
N VAL A 104 -9.17 -7.18 5.47
CA VAL A 104 -9.43 -5.79 5.04
C VAL A 104 -8.15 -4.95 4.99
N SER A 105 -7.28 -5.10 5.99
CA SER A 105 -6.00 -4.40 6.10
C SER A 105 -5.07 -4.67 4.91
N PHE A 106 -4.84 -5.93 4.54
CA PHE A 106 -3.91 -6.30 3.46
C PHE A 106 -4.42 -5.88 2.09
N ASN A 107 -5.73 -5.96 1.86
CA ASN A 107 -6.36 -5.46 0.64
C ASN A 107 -6.13 -3.95 0.45
N LEU A 108 -6.09 -3.15 1.53
CA LEU A 108 -5.79 -1.72 1.45
C LEU A 108 -4.33 -1.44 1.03
N PHE A 109 -3.35 -2.18 1.58
CA PHE A 109 -1.94 -2.07 1.16
C PHE A 109 -1.77 -2.46 -0.32
N ASN A 110 -2.33 -3.59 -0.74
CA ASN A 110 -2.24 -4.06 -2.13
C ASN A 110 -2.92 -3.10 -3.10
N PHE A 111 -4.12 -2.61 -2.78
CA PHE A 111 -4.81 -1.63 -3.61
C PHE A 111 -4.04 -0.31 -3.73
N PHE A 112 -3.46 0.19 -2.62
CA PHE A 112 -2.61 1.38 -2.65
C PHE A 112 -1.39 1.18 -3.54
N ASN A 113 -0.67 0.06 -3.39
CA ASN A 113 0.52 -0.27 -4.18
C ASN A 113 0.18 -0.39 -5.68
N ALA A 114 -0.79 -1.26 -6.03
CA ALA A 114 -1.22 -1.47 -7.41
C ALA A 114 -1.72 -0.19 -8.09
N PHE A 115 -2.33 0.74 -7.34
CA PHE A 115 -2.75 2.03 -7.88
C PHE A 115 -1.58 2.90 -8.38
N PHE A 116 -0.40 2.80 -7.75
CA PHE A 116 0.82 3.54 -8.14
C PHE A 116 1.77 2.76 -9.04
N GLN A 117 1.50 1.48 -9.32
CA GLN A 117 2.22 0.66 -10.31
C GLN A 117 1.72 0.87 -11.76
N ALA A 118 0.73 1.75 -11.98
CA ALA A 118 0.23 2.06 -13.32
C ALA A 118 1.25 2.85 -14.16
N HIS A 119 1.21 2.69 -15.48
CA HIS A 119 2.05 3.43 -16.43
C HIS A 119 1.70 4.94 -16.54
N GLU A 120 0.55 5.36 -16.01
CA GLU A 120 0.06 6.74 -16.05
C GLU A 120 0.65 7.58 -14.91
N THR A 121 0.93 8.86 -15.17
CA THR A 121 1.45 9.78 -14.14
C THR A 121 0.41 10.03 -13.04
N ARG A 122 0.63 9.45 -11.86
CA ARG A 122 -0.27 9.53 -10.70
C ARG A 122 0.32 10.25 -9.49
N ILE A 123 1.52 10.84 -9.59
CA ILE A 123 2.20 11.53 -8.48
C ILE A 123 1.34 12.66 -7.85
N HIS A 124 0.55 13.37 -8.66
CA HIS A 124 -0.41 14.39 -8.21
C HIS A 124 -1.56 13.83 -7.33
N LEU A 125 -1.71 12.51 -7.23
CA LEU A 125 -2.66 11.83 -6.33
C LEU A 125 -1.99 11.29 -5.05
N LEU A 126 -0.66 11.19 -5.03
CA LEU A 126 0.10 10.43 -4.02
C LEU A 126 -0.20 10.89 -2.59
N HIS A 127 -0.15 12.20 -2.32
CA HIS A 127 -0.54 12.77 -1.04
C HIS A 127 -1.98 12.37 -0.66
N SER A 128 -2.96 12.67 -1.51
CA SER A 128 -4.39 12.41 -1.21
C SER A 128 -4.72 10.93 -1.00
N LYS A 129 -4.09 10.03 -1.76
CA LYS A 129 -4.23 8.58 -1.59
C LYS A 129 -3.55 8.10 -0.31
N SER A 130 -2.41 8.68 0.06
CA SER A 130 -1.70 8.34 1.31
C SER A 130 -2.50 8.77 2.54
N VAL A 131 -3.05 9.98 2.53
CA VAL A 131 -3.95 10.46 3.59
C VAL A 131 -5.23 9.62 3.66
N ASN A 132 -5.83 9.28 2.52
CA ASN A 132 -6.99 8.39 2.49
C ASN A 132 -6.64 7.00 3.05
N PHE A 133 -5.50 6.42 2.67
CA PHE A 133 -5.07 5.12 3.15
C PHE A 133 -4.83 5.12 4.68
N LEU A 134 -4.18 6.16 5.21
CA LEU A 134 -4.04 6.37 6.65
C LEU A 134 -5.42 6.42 7.34
N LEU A 135 -6.36 7.23 6.80
CA LEU A 135 -7.75 7.29 7.29
C LEU A 135 -8.47 5.93 7.23
N GLN A 136 -8.30 5.16 6.15
CA GLN A 136 -8.91 3.83 6.00
C GLN A 136 -8.38 2.83 7.02
N ILE A 137 -7.12 2.92 7.46
CA ILE A 137 -6.60 2.11 8.57
C ILE A 137 -7.10 2.66 9.91
N SER A 138 -6.91 3.95 10.16
CA SER A 138 -7.24 4.62 11.42
C SER A 138 -8.71 4.49 11.84
N LYS A 139 -9.67 4.49 10.90
CA LYS A 139 -11.11 4.34 11.21
C LYS A 139 -11.48 3.03 11.93
N HIS A 140 -10.62 2.01 11.89
CA HIS A 140 -10.92 0.72 12.54
C HIS A 140 -10.83 0.85 14.07
N PHE A 141 -9.83 1.60 14.57
CA PHE A 141 -9.49 1.68 16.00
C PHE A 141 -9.64 3.08 16.63
N LEU A 142 -9.57 4.17 15.87
CA LEU A 142 -9.73 5.53 16.41
C LEU A 142 -11.20 5.96 16.51
N LYS A 143 -11.50 6.80 17.51
CA LYS A 143 -12.79 7.50 17.65
C LYS A 143 -13.00 8.52 16.51
N PRO A 144 -14.26 8.84 16.12
CA PRO A 144 -14.53 9.80 15.05
C PRO A 144 -13.89 11.18 15.26
N GLU A 145 -13.84 11.67 16.50
CA GLU A 145 -13.26 12.98 16.85
C GLU A 145 -11.76 13.01 16.58
N ALA A 146 -11.07 11.90 16.87
CA ALA A 146 -9.64 11.71 16.63
C ALA A 146 -9.30 11.64 15.12
N LEU A 147 -10.22 11.19 14.27
CA LEU A 147 -10.01 11.14 12.82
C LEU A 147 -9.88 12.53 12.18
N ASN A 148 -10.47 13.57 12.79
CA ASN A 148 -10.32 14.96 12.33
C ASN A 148 -8.87 15.48 12.52
N HIS A 149 -8.08 14.83 13.38
CA HIS A 149 -6.75 15.27 13.80
C HIS A 149 -5.61 14.40 13.23
N LEU A 150 -5.89 13.54 12.24
CA LEU A 150 -4.89 12.65 11.62
C LEU A 150 -3.64 13.37 11.10
N LEU A 151 -3.81 14.58 10.56
CA LEU A 151 -2.73 15.42 10.03
C LEU A 151 -2.13 16.36 11.08
N THR A 152 -2.78 16.54 12.24
CA THR A 152 -2.41 17.53 13.27
C THR A 152 -1.78 16.85 14.50
N ASN A 153 -0.73 16.06 14.28
CA ASN A 153 0.11 15.44 15.32
C ASN A 153 -0.63 14.57 16.38
N ILE A 154 -1.65 13.81 15.97
CA ILE A 154 -2.24 12.80 16.86
C ILE A 154 -1.23 11.70 17.27
N THR A 155 -1.28 11.24 18.53
CA THR A 155 -0.57 10.03 18.97
C THR A 155 -1.44 8.80 18.75
N PHE A 156 -1.08 7.94 17.79
CA PHE A 156 -1.88 6.75 17.45
C PHE A 156 -1.94 5.71 18.56
N SER A 157 -0.90 5.63 19.40
CA SER A 157 -0.80 4.73 20.54
C SER A 157 -1.54 5.20 21.80
N ASP A 158 -2.09 6.43 21.82
CA ASP A 158 -2.82 6.97 22.96
C ASP A 158 -4.27 6.43 23.01
N GLN A 159 -4.55 5.64 24.06
CA GLN A 159 -5.84 4.99 24.32
C GLN A 159 -7.01 5.98 24.47
N ILE A 160 -6.76 7.26 24.81
CA ILE A 160 -7.82 8.29 24.87
C ILE A 160 -8.45 8.48 23.49
N ASN A 161 -7.68 8.26 22.41
CA ASN A 161 -8.14 8.37 21.02
C ASN A 161 -8.75 7.07 20.49
N HIS A 162 -8.64 5.94 21.21
CA HIS A 162 -9.11 4.62 20.76
C HIS A 162 -10.59 4.42 21.06
N LYS A 163 -11.29 3.70 20.20
CA LYS A 163 -12.63 3.18 20.51
C LYS A 163 -12.55 2.20 21.69
N SER A 164 -13.71 1.86 22.27
CA SER A 164 -13.79 0.70 23.17
C SER A 164 -13.28 -0.55 22.45
N ILE A 165 -12.61 -1.46 23.17
CA ILE A 165 -12.03 -2.69 22.60
C ILE A 165 -13.05 -3.48 21.76
N ASN A 166 -14.33 -3.49 22.18
CA ASN A 166 -15.43 -4.19 21.50
C ASN A 166 -15.94 -3.47 20.23
N ASP A 167 -15.66 -2.17 20.08
CA ASP A 167 -16.07 -1.35 18.92
C ASP A 167 -14.96 -1.27 17.84
N ILE A 168 -13.82 -1.93 18.08
CA ILE A 168 -12.72 -2.01 17.13
C ILE A 168 -13.09 -3.00 16.04
N ASN A 169 -13.19 -2.50 14.81
CA ASN A 169 -13.65 -3.27 13.66
C ASN A 169 -12.50 -4.12 13.11
N LEU A 170 -12.59 -5.45 13.26
CA LEU A 170 -11.60 -6.40 12.75
C LEU A 170 -11.90 -6.95 11.34
N GLY A 171 -13.01 -6.53 10.74
CA GLY A 171 -13.55 -7.07 9.48
C GLY A 171 -14.43 -8.30 9.70
N PHE A 172 -15.34 -8.54 8.75
CA PHE A 172 -16.41 -9.54 8.84
C PHE A 172 -15.92 -10.94 9.24
N ASP A 173 -14.98 -11.50 8.47
CA ASP A 173 -14.44 -12.85 8.67
C ASP A 173 -13.81 -13.03 10.07
N CYS A 174 -13.22 -11.97 10.64
CA CYS A 174 -12.61 -12.01 11.97
C CYS A 174 -13.66 -11.92 13.08
N GLU A 175 -14.67 -11.05 12.92
CA GLU A 175 -15.79 -10.94 13.86
C GLU A 175 -16.64 -12.23 13.90
N GLU A 176 -16.83 -12.91 12.77
CA GLU A 176 -17.48 -14.22 12.71
C GLU A 176 -16.68 -15.29 13.50
N TYR A 177 -15.35 -15.33 13.30
CA TYR A 177 -14.47 -16.22 14.06
C TYR A 177 -14.48 -15.93 15.57
N LEU A 178 -14.46 -14.66 15.98
CA LEU A 178 -14.56 -14.28 17.40
C LEU A 178 -15.92 -14.65 18.00
N HIS A 179 -17.00 -14.53 17.24
CA HIS A 179 -18.33 -14.95 17.67
C HIS A 179 -18.43 -16.47 17.89
N ASP A 180 -17.76 -17.28 17.06
CA ASP A 180 -17.69 -18.73 17.26
C ASP A 180 -16.79 -19.14 18.43
N LEU A 181 -15.68 -18.43 18.69
CA LEU A 181 -14.90 -18.58 19.92
C LEU A 181 -15.72 -18.22 21.18
N ALA A 182 -16.61 -17.23 21.09
CA ALA A 182 -17.45 -16.82 22.21
C ALA A 182 -18.43 -17.93 22.61
N LYS A 183 -19.04 -18.61 21.63
CA LYS A 183 -19.90 -19.79 21.86
C LYS A 183 -19.16 -20.94 22.54
N GLN A 184 -17.85 -21.07 22.30
CA GLN A 184 -16.99 -22.10 22.88
C GLN A 184 -16.47 -21.73 24.29
N GLY A 185 -16.75 -20.53 24.78
CA GLY A 185 -16.38 -20.07 26.13
C GLY A 185 -15.00 -19.42 26.23
N HIS A 186 -14.31 -19.16 25.12
CA HIS A 186 -12.93 -18.64 25.08
C HIS A 186 -12.86 -17.10 25.16
N ALA A 187 -13.53 -16.50 26.15
CA ALA A 187 -13.67 -15.05 26.28
C ALA A 187 -12.33 -14.31 26.51
N ASP A 188 -11.40 -14.95 27.21
CA ASP A 188 -10.03 -14.49 27.44
C ASP A 188 -9.21 -14.42 26.14
N VAL A 189 -9.39 -15.41 25.26
CA VAL A 189 -8.72 -15.46 23.95
C VAL A 189 -9.23 -14.35 23.04
N ILE A 190 -10.53 -14.04 23.07
CA ILE A 190 -11.14 -12.96 22.27
C ILE A 190 -10.52 -11.61 22.62
N GLN A 191 -10.36 -11.30 23.91
CA GLN A 191 -9.76 -10.04 24.32
C GLN A 191 -8.30 -9.93 23.84
N ASN A 192 -7.50 -10.98 24.02
CA ASN A 192 -6.12 -11.02 23.50
C ASN A 192 -6.06 -10.81 21.97
N ILE A 193 -6.99 -11.40 21.20
CA ILE A 193 -7.05 -11.18 19.74
C ILE A 193 -7.36 -9.71 19.43
N ARG A 194 -8.37 -9.11 20.07
CA ARG A 194 -8.73 -7.70 19.85
C ARG A 194 -7.56 -6.76 20.19
N GLU A 195 -6.87 -7.00 21.29
CA GLU A 195 -5.70 -6.20 21.70
C GLU A 195 -4.56 -6.32 20.68
N ASN A 196 -4.23 -7.54 20.23
CA ASN A 196 -3.21 -7.77 19.20
C ASN A 196 -3.56 -7.11 17.86
N CYS A 197 -4.81 -7.22 17.40
CA CYS A 197 -5.25 -6.54 16.17
C CYS A 197 -5.24 -5.02 16.31
N THR A 198 -5.52 -4.49 17.50
CA THR A 198 -5.41 -3.05 17.79
C THR A 198 -3.98 -2.57 17.68
N GLN A 199 -3.02 -3.30 18.27
CA GLN A 199 -1.59 -2.99 18.17
C GLN A 199 -1.08 -3.06 16.71
N PHE A 200 -1.59 -4.01 15.92
CA PHE A 200 -1.33 -4.04 14.48
C PHE A 200 -1.83 -2.76 13.78
N TYR A 201 -3.07 -2.32 14.03
CA TYR A 201 -3.61 -1.11 13.41
C TYR A 201 -2.87 0.17 13.82
N VAL A 202 -2.49 0.30 15.10
CA VAL A 202 -1.66 1.40 15.61
C VAL A 202 -0.32 1.43 14.89
N THR A 203 0.38 0.30 14.85
CA THR A 203 1.69 0.15 14.19
C THR A 203 1.59 0.46 12.69
N ALA A 204 0.54 -0.04 12.02
CA ALA A 204 0.29 0.24 10.61
C ALA A 204 0.05 1.73 10.34
N ALA A 205 -0.74 2.42 11.17
CA ALA A 205 -0.98 3.86 11.05
C ALA A 205 0.30 4.69 11.29
N GLU A 206 1.12 4.30 12.28
CA GLU A 206 2.41 4.94 12.56
C GLU A 206 3.41 4.78 11.39
N GLU A 207 3.57 3.56 10.87
CA GLU A 207 4.48 3.30 9.74
C GLU A 207 3.97 3.90 8.42
N ILE A 208 2.64 3.94 8.18
CA ILE A 208 2.04 4.68 7.06
C ILE A 208 2.38 6.17 7.16
N ARG A 209 2.16 6.81 8.31
CA ARG A 209 2.46 8.23 8.50
C ARG A 209 3.95 8.55 8.37
N LYS A 210 4.81 7.62 8.77
CA LYS A 210 6.28 7.76 8.74
C LYS A 210 6.88 7.56 7.34
N ARG A 211 6.29 6.70 6.50
CA ARG A 211 6.86 6.32 5.19
C ARG A 211 6.15 6.94 3.99
N LEU A 212 4.86 7.27 4.10
CA LEU A 212 4.10 7.88 3.03
C LEU A 212 4.05 9.40 3.18
N PRO A 213 3.93 10.16 2.07
CA PRO A 213 3.93 11.61 2.07
C PRO A 213 2.58 12.21 2.53
N VAL A 214 2.11 11.83 3.73
CA VAL A 214 0.84 12.32 4.31
C VAL A 214 0.93 13.75 4.84
N ASN A 215 2.14 14.23 5.12
CA ASN A 215 2.43 15.60 5.59
C ASN A 215 3.26 16.39 4.56
N ASP A 216 3.40 15.89 3.34
CA ASP A 216 4.23 16.50 2.30
C ASP A 216 3.51 17.68 1.65
N LYS A 217 4.00 18.90 1.91
CA LYS A 217 3.42 20.14 1.41
C LYS A 217 3.52 20.29 -0.12
N PHE A 218 4.55 19.72 -0.74
CA PHE A 218 4.74 19.79 -2.20
C PHE A 218 3.74 18.88 -2.90
N LEU A 219 3.66 17.61 -2.49
CA LEU A 219 2.71 16.63 -3.03
C LEU A 219 1.26 16.97 -2.68
N TYR A 220 1.00 17.68 -1.56
CA TYR A 220 -0.29 18.28 -1.28
C TYR A 220 -0.69 19.31 -2.34
N LYS A 221 0.18 20.27 -2.65
CA LYS A 221 -0.09 21.37 -3.62
C LYS A 221 -0.05 20.90 -5.08
N LEU A 222 0.73 19.86 -5.39
CA LEU A 222 0.77 19.23 -6.72
C LEU A 222 -0.60 18.70 -7.19
N GLN A 223 -1.56 18.53 -6.28
CA GLN A 223 -2.95 18.21 -6.60
C GLN A 223 -3.64 19.29 -7.47
N VAL A 224 -3.12 20.52 -7.52
CA VAL A 224 -3.67 21.61 -8.35
C VAL A 224 -3.77 21.27 -9.84
N PHE A 225 -2.97 20.30 -10.32
CA PHE A 225 -2.98 19.83 -11.71
C PHE A 225 -4.04 18.75 -12.01
N LYS A 226 -4.94 18.45 -11.06
CA LYS A 226 -6.08 17.54 -11.29
C LYS A 226 -7.06 18.11 -12.32
N PRO A 227 -7.69 17.29 -13.18
CA PRO A 227 -8.68 17.76 -14.16
C PRO A 227 -9.78 18.64 -13.56
N ASP A 228 -10.30 18.27 -12.39
CA ASP A 228 -11.37 19.00 -11.70
C ASP A 228 -10.99 20.45 -11.37
N ILE A 229 -9.73 20.67 -10.94
CA ILE A 229 -9.20 21.99 -10.59
C ILE A 229 -8.79 22.76 -11.85
N VAL A 230 -8.02 22.11 -12.73
CA VAL A 230 -7.49 22.71 -13.95
C VAL A 230 -8.61 23.26 -14.84
N LEU A 231 -9.65 22.47 -15.06
CA LEU A 231 -10.70 22.75 -16.04
C LEU A 231 -11.91 23.49 -15.45
N PHE A 232 -12.30 23.20 -14.20
CA PHE A 232 -13.57 23.66 -13.65
C PHE A 232 -13.47 24.62 -12.44
N GLU A 233 -12.30 24.78 -11.80
CA GLU A 233 -12.18 25.74 -10.70
C GLU A 233 -12.11 27.18 -11.22
N ASN A 234 -13.11 27.99 -10.83
CA ASN A 234 -13.23 29.39 -11.20
C ASN A 234 -12.33 30.34 -10.38
N ASN A 235 -11.93 29.95 -9.17
CA ASN A 235 -11.07 30.74 -8.28
C ASN A 235 -9.58 30.56 -8.62
N ARG A 236 -9.20 30.98 -9.83
CA ARG A 236 -7.84 30.80 -10.35
C ARG A 236 -6.75 31.49 -9.53
N GLU A 237 -7.06 32.61 -8.86
CA GLU A 237 -6.12 33.30 -7.96
C GLU A 237 -5.70 32.42 -6.77
N THR A 238 -6.63 31.65 -6.20
CA THR A 238 -6.31 30.76 -5.06
C THR A 238 -5.51 29.56 -5.52
N SER A 239 -5.89 28.93 -6.64
CA SER A 239 -5.13 27.79 -7.20
C SER A 239 -3.75 28.20 -7.72
N PHE A 240 -3.57 29.44 -8.19
CA PHE A 240 -2.25 29.94 -8.61
C PHE A 240 -1.22 29.96 -7.47
N ILE A 241 -1.64 30.13 -6.21
CA ILE A 241 -0.74 30.04 -5.04
C ILE A 241 -0.10 28.64 -4.93
N ASP A 242 -0.83 27.59 -5.34
CA ASP A 242 -0.31 26.22 -5.38
C ASP A 242 0.58 25.99 -6.60
N VAL A 243 0.23 26.55 -7.76
CA VAL A 243 1.06 26.49 -8.98
C VAL A 243 2.41 27.20 -8.80
N SER A 244 2.40 28.44 -8.30
CA SER A 244 3.62 29.22 -8.00
C SER A 244 4.49 28.51 -6.95
N PHE A 245 3.89 27.88 -5.93
CA PHE A 245 4.64 27.08 -4.98
C PHE A 245 5.30 25.85 -5.65
N VAL A 246 4.59 25.14 -6.52
CA VAL A 246 5.12 23.94 -7.20
C VAL A 246 6.23 24.31 -8.19
N SER A 247 6.07 25.35 -9.01
CA SER A 247 7.11 25.78 -9.96
C SER A 247 8.38 26.22 -9.24
N LYS A 248 8.26 27.02 -8.18
CA LYS A 248 9.38 27.42 -7.32
C LYS A 248 10.05 26.22 -6.62
N SER A 249 9.29 25.18 -6.28
CA SER A 249 9.83 23.96 -5.65
C SER A 249 10.55 23.02 -6.63
N LEU A 250 10.17 23.01 -7.92
CA LEU A 250 10.83 22.22 -8.96
C LEU A 250 12.16 22.83 -9.42
N GLY A 251 12.32 24.15 -9.25
CA GLY A 251 13.50 24.90 -9.70
C GLY A 251 13.47 25.20 -11.21
N GLY A 252 14.33 26.15 -11.64
CA GLY A 252 14.43 26.58 -13.04
C GLY A 252 13.46 27.68 -13.46
N PHE A 253 12.60 28.16 -12.56
CA PHE A 253 11.64 29.26 -12.81
C PHE A 253 12.06 30.62 -12.20
N ASP A 254 13.14 30.62 -11.42
CA ASP A 254 13.90 31.76 -10.90
C ASP A 254 15.26 31.20 -10.39
N GLU A 255 16.33 31.97 -10.15
CA GLU A 255 16.51 33.44 -10.28
C GLU A 255 17.84 33.77 -11.01
N ASP A 256 18.90 33.00 -10.73
CA ASP A 256 20.31 33.38 -10.92
C ASP A 256 20.96 32.75 -12.19
N GLY A 257 20.28 32.87 -13.34
CA GLY A 257 20.54 32.02 -14.52
C GLY A 257 20.45 32.68 -15.90
N SER A 258 21.28 33.70 -16.16
CA SER A 258 21.47 34.35 -17.48
C SER A 258 20.28 35.16 -18.05
N ARG A 259 20.59 36.41 -18.41
CA ARG A 259 19.71 37.50 -18.89
C ARG A 259 18.93 37.21 -20.19
N PHE A 260 19.02 36.01 -20.74
CA PHE A 260 18.40 35.60 -22.01
C PHE A 260 17.13 34.74 -21.85
N LEU A 261 16.92 34.04 -20.72
CA LEU A 261 15.69 33.25 -20.49
C LEU A 261 14.60 34.01 -19.71
N GLN A 262 14.97 35.09 -19.02
CA GLN A 262 14.07 35.92 -18.20
C GLN A 262 12.95 36.63 -18.98
N VAL A 263 12.93 36.52 -20.32
CA VAL A 263 11.92 37.10 -21.21
C VAL A 263 10.67 36.23 -21.32
N TYR A 264 10.75 34.91 -21.08
CA TYR A 264 9.66 33.96 -21.38
C TYR A 264 8.96 33.31 -20.18
N LEU A 265 9.57 33.31 -18.99
CA LEU A 265 8.97 32.70 -17.79
C LEU A 265 9.21 33.59 -16.56
N ASN A 266 8.54 34.73 -16.50
CA ASN A 266 8.38 35.47 -15.24
C ASN A 266 7.13 34.97 -14.50
N GLU A 267 7.03 35.22 -13.19
CA GLU A 267 5.88 34.77 -12.39
C GLU A 267 4.53 35.32 -12.91
N ASN A 268 4.55 36.46 -13.62
CA ASN A 268 3.36 37.03 -14.27
C ASN A 268 2.91 36.22 -15.50
N GLY A 269 3.83 35.73 -16.32
CA GLY A 269 3.51 34.93 -17.51
C GLY A 269 2.93 33.57 -17.14
N LEU A 270 3.52 32.88 -16.16
CA LEU A 270 2.94 31.65 -15.60
C LEU A 270 1.55 31.91 -14.99
N LYS A 271 1.33 33.09 -14.41
CA LYS A 271 0.01 33.49 -13.90
C LYS A 271 -0.98 33.74 -15.04
N GLU A 272 -0.58 34.45 -16.08
CA GLU A 272 -1.40 34.72 -17.26
C GLU A 272 -1.79 33.42 -17.97
N GLU A 273 -0.84 32.52 -18.25
CA GLU A 273 -1.12 31.17 -18.79
C GLU A 273 -2.12 30.40 -17.91
N TRP A 274 -1.92 30.40 -16.58
CA TRP A 274 -2.82 29.70 -15.66
C TRP A 274 -4.22 30.32 -15.58
N LEU A 275 -4.35 31.63 -15.75
CA LEU A 275 -5.65 32.32 -15.82
C LEU A 275 -6.36 32.01 -17.15
N VAL A 276 -5.65 32.08 -18.26
CA VAL A 276 -6.15 31.91 -19.63
C VAL A 276 -6.60 30.47 -19.89
N LEU A 277 -5.88 29.47 -19.35
CA LEU A 277 -6.21 28.04 -19.44
C LEU A 277 -7.65 27.67 -19.03
N TYR A 278 -8.27 28.44 -18.13
CA TYR A 278 -9.68 28.23 -17.76
C TYR A 278 -10.67 28.75 -18.82
N HIS A 279 -10.28 29.75 -19.61
CA HIS A 279 -11.12 30.41 -20.61
C HIS A 279 -10.97 29.83 -22.02
N ASP A 280 -9.86 29.16 -22.34
CA ASP A 280 -9.57 28.61 -23.67
C ASP A 280 -10.51 27.48 -24.12
N PHE A 281 -11.19 26.82 -23.18
CA PHE A 281 -12.02 25.65 -23.46
C PHE A 281 -13.51 25.90 -23.20
N THR A 282 -14.35 25.48 -24.15
CA THR A 282 -15.80 25.36 -23.96
C THR A 282 -16.16 24.31 -22.91
N VAL A 283 -17.41 24.33 -22.45
CA VAL A 283 -17.91 23.33 -21.47
C VAL A 283 -17.77 21.90 -21.99
N ASP A 284 -18.05 21.67 -23.28
CA ASP A 284 -17.97 20.34 -23.89
C ASP A 284 -16.53 19.85 -24.05
N GLU A 285 -15.60 20.75 -24.39
CA GLU A 285 -14.16 20.44 -24.43
C GLU A 285 -13.63 20.08 -23.04
N LYS A 286 -13.98 20.85 -22.00
CA LYS A 286 -13.64 20.53 -20.61
C LYS A 286 -14.19 19.17 -20.18
N GLN A 287 -15.43 18.84 -20.55
CA GLN A 287 -16.01 17.52 -20.29
C GLN A 287 -15.35 16.38 -21.07
N ASN A 288 -14.71 16.66 -22.21
CA ASN A 288 -13.98 15.65 -22.97
C ASN A 288 -12.55 15.47 -22.45
N LEU A 289 -11.88 16.57 -22.11
CA LEU A 289 -10.57 16.58 -21.45
C LEU A 289 -10.60 15.85 -20.10
N SER A 290 -11.64 16.04 -19.29
CA SER A 290 -11.76 15.40 -17.96
C SER A 290 -11.99 13.87 -18.01
N LYS A 291 -12.34 13.31 -19.17
CA LYS A 291 -12.45 11.86 -19.40
C LYS A 291 -11.11 11.22 -19.77
N LEU A 292 -10.10 12.02 -20.12
CA LEU A 292 -8.76 11.54 -20.43
C LEU A 292 -7.98 11.23 -19.15
N ASN A 293 -7.01 10.31 -19.23
CA ASN A 293 -6.02 10.19 -18.16
C ASN A 293 -5.12 11.44 -18.11
N PHE A 294 -4.43 11.62 -16.99
CA PHE A 294 -3.64 12.82 -16.71
C PHE A 294 -2.65 13.16 -17.84
N ASP A 295 -1.90 12.17 -18.33
CA ASP A 295 -0.89 12.38 -19.38
C ASP A 295 -1.52 12.80 -20.72
N ASN A 296 -2.63 12.17 -21.11
CA ASN A 296 -3.30 12.49 -22.36
C ASN A 296 -4.03 13.84 -22.27
N MET A 297 -4.63 14.18 -21.12
CA MET A 297 -5.21 15.50 -20.89
C MET A 297 -4.17 16.60 -21.10
N TRP A 298 -3.02 16.52 -20.42
CA TRP A 298 -1.98 17.53 -20.51
C TRP A 298 -1.33 17.61 -21.90
N LYS A 299 -1.14 16.46 -22.59
CA LYS A 299 -0.70 16.46 -24.00
C LYS A 299 -1.71 17.13 -24.93
N THR A 300 -3.01 16.89 -24.75
CA THR A 300 -4.06 17.53 -25.56
C THR A 300 -4.11 19.03 -25.30
N ILE A 301 -4.01 19.48 -24.04
CA ILE A 301 -3.92 20.89 -23.67
C ILE A 301 -2.71 21.56 -24.35
N LEU A 302 -1.52 20.96 -24.24
CA LEU A 302 -0.30 21.50 -24.87
C LEU A 302 -0.40 21.61 -26.40
N ASN A 303 -1.04 20.65 -27.06
CA ASN A 303 -1.25 20.66 -28.51
C ASN A 303 -2.30 21.68 -29.00
N ILE A 304 -3.12 22.24 -28.11
CA ILE A 304 -4.15 23.25 -28.43
C ILE A 304 -3.63 24.68 -28.19
N ILE A 305 -2.66 24.84 -27.29
CA ILE A 305 -2.07 26.13 -26.89
C ILE A 305 -0.84 26.52 -27.76
N GLN A 306 -0.31 25.58 -28.56
CA GLN A 306 0.79 25.79 -29.52
C GLN A 306 0.31 26.14 -30.93
#